data_AF-A0A7X2SWA1-F1
#
_entry.id   AF-A0A7X2SWA1-F1
#
_cell.length_a   1.000
_cell.length_b   1.000
_cell.length_c   1.000
_cell.angle_alpha   90.00
_cell.angle_beta   90.00
_cell.angle_gamma   90.00
#
_symmetry.space_group_name_H-M   'P 1'
#
loop_
_entity.id
_entity.type
_entity.pdbx_description
1 polymer ?
#
loop_
_entity_poly.entity_id
_entity_poly.type
_entity_poly.pdbx_seq_one_letter_code
_entity_poly.pdbx_strand_id
1 'polypeptide(L)'
;MTAYSNSDAARDLRPALDKAPIGAVNGEWFFITEQAGVSSQYGGYMYADGSHVTAGDHVFQRVCNVVDKLEALQIQSFNKVIVRWTKSKIPFMRGRVTVDTIFDETIVPRGPLSPMYEAAAVARRAFWKRYGDVSDSFIAERNDANIHNQTKWFGPHRRVLSTKSSTKLTLATDGLSTPWAGISDPENGVKCELFMELDASDNTSQQIDDWAHLLISLGDLVADGYQVAADVEKYRAILFCSL
;
A
#
# COMPACT_ATOMS: atom_id res chain seq x y z
N MET A 1 8.67 -6.12 -24.65
CA MET A 1 9.16 -4.97 -23.86
C MET A 1 10.16 -5.50 -22.84
N THR A 2 11.35 -4.90 -22.75
CA THR A 2 12.30 -5.19 -21.66
C THR A 2 11.76 -4.66 -20.35
N ALA A 3 11.80 -5.49 -19.31
CA ALA A 3 11.23 -5.15 -18.03
C ALA A 3 12.15 -4.16 -17.26
N TYR A 4 11.55 -3.13 -16.67
CA TYR A 4 12.23 -2.06 -15.91
C TYR A 4 12.93 -2.65 -14.69
N SER A 5 14.24 -2.47 -14.63
CA SER A 5 15.11 -3.05 -13.61
C SER A 5 15.57 -2.03 -12.57
N ASN A 6 16.20 -2.50 -11.49
CA ASN A 6 16.88 -1.65 -10.51
C ASN A 6 17.95 -0.75 -11.16
N SER A 7 18.57 -1.20 -12.25
CA SER A 7 19.55 -0.40 -13.00
C SER A 7 18.87 0.74 -13.77
N ASP A 8 17.67 0.50 -14.31
CA ASP A 8 16.87 1.54 -14.97
C ASP A 8 16.37 2.57 -13.94
N ALA A 9 15.90 2.10 -12.79
CA ALA A 9 15.53 2.93 -11.64
C ALA A 9 16.69 3.84 -11.18
N ALA A 10 17.89 3.26 -10.99
CA ALA A 10 19.07 4.03 -10.61
C ALA A 10 19.45 5.09 -11.65
N ARG A 11 19.32 4.76 -12.94
CA ARG A 11 19.58 5.70 -14.05
C ARG A 11 18.59 6.86 -14.05
N ASP A 12 17.31 6.59 -13.82
CA ASP A 12 16.24 7.60 -13.81
C ASP A 12 16.34 8.54 -12.60
N LEU A 13 16.78 8.04 -11.44
CA LEU A 13 16.93 8.82 -10.21
C LEU A 13 18.19 9.69 -10.19
N ARG A 14 19.27 9.26 -10.84
CA ARG A 14 20.57 9.96 -10.81
C ARG A 14 20.50 11.46 -11.08
N PRO A 15 19.81 11.96 -12.12
CA PRO A 15 19.74 13.40 -12.38
C PRO A 15 19.02 14.21 -11.29
N ALA A 16 18.10 13.59 -10.56
CA ALA A 16 17.41 14.23 -9.44
C ALA A 16 18.27 14.20 -8.17
N LEU A 17 18.91 13.07 -7.89
CA LEU A 17 19.71 12.88 -6.68
C LEU A 17 21.04 13.66 -6.70
N ASP A 18 21.59 13.92 -7.89
CA ASP A 18 22.77 14.78 -8.03
C ASP A 18 22.50 16.26 -7.80
N LYS A 19 21.23 16.67 -7.68
CA LYS A 19 20.85 18.03 -7.25
C LYS A 19 20.80 18.14 -5.72
N ALA A 20 21.63 17.34 -5.04
CA ALA A 20 21.72 17.30 -3.59
C ALA A 20 22.04 18.69 -3.01
N PRO A 21 21.53 19.01 -1.80
CA PRO A 21 21.87 20.25 -1.11
C PRO A 21 23.39 20.41 -0.90
N ILE A 22 23.83 21.66 -0.77
CA ILE A 22 25.24 21.97 -0.47
C ILE A 22 25.64 21.28 0.84
N GLY A 23 26.80 20.63 0.83
CA GLY A 23 27.34 19.91 1.99
C GLY A 23 26.92 18.44 2.10
N ALA A 24 25.86 18.01 1.40
CA ALA A 24 25.48 16.59 1.35
C ALA A 24 26.61 15.75 0.72
N VAL A 25 26.92 14.61 1.34
CA VAL A 25 27.94 13.67 0.83
C VAL A 25 27.38 12.29 0.53
N ASN A 26 26.25 11.94 1.13
CA ASN A 26 25.50 10.73 0.83
C ASN A 26 24.00 11.00 1.03
N GLY A 27 23.18 10.00 0.74
CA GLY A 27 21.76 9.99 1.02
C GLY A 27 21.21 8.58 0.97
N GLU A 28 20.24 8.30 1.82
CA GLU A 28 19.56 7.01 1.86
C GLU A 28 18.07 7.24 2.04
N TRP A 29 17.28 6.54 1.24
CA TRP A 29 15.83 6.56 1.32
C TRP A 29 15.30 5.15 1.35
N PHE A 30 14.34 4.92 2.22
CA PHE A 30 13.67 3.65 2.41
C PHE A 30 12.22 3.83 2.03
N PHE A 31 11.73 2.92 1.19
CA PHE A 31 10.33 2.83 0.80
C PHE A 31 9.85 1.45 1.18
N ILE A 32 8.81 1.39 1.99
CA ILE A 32 8.06 0.15 2.21
C ILE A 32 6.93 0.14 1.21
N THR A 33 6.89 -0.93 0.41
CA THR A 33 5.93 -1.09 -0.67
C THR A 33 4.83 -2.06 -0.30
N GLU A 34 3.61 -1.64 -0.62
CA GLU A 34 2.36 -2.34 -0.45
C GLU A 34 1.70 -2.57 -1.83
N GLN A 35 0.80 -3.55 -1.97
CA GLN A 35 0.03 -3.79 -3.19
C GLN A 35 -0.78 -2.56 -3.64
N ALA A 36 -0.99 -1.60 -2.74
CA ALA A 36 -1.67 -0.33 -3.00
C ALA A 36 -0.73 0.90 -3.06
N GLY A 37 0.59 0.69 -3.17
CA GLY A 37 1.61 1.73 -3.30
C GLY A 37 2.57 1.81 -2.11
N VAL A 38 3.18 2.98 -1.86
CA VAL A 38 4.16 3.16 -0.78
C VAL A 38 3.46 3.43 0.55
N SER A 39 3.68 2.57 1.56
CA SER A 39 3.07 2.73 2.90
C SER A 39 3.89 3.54 3.87
N SER A 40 5.20 3.53 3.70
CA SER A 40 6.07 4.46 4.40
C SER A 40 7.27 4.83 3.55
N GLN A 41 7.67 6.09 3.70
CA GLN A 41 8.89 6.61 3.11
C GLN A 41 9.64 7.42 4.17
N TYR A 42 10.93 7.17 4.30
CA TYR A 42 11.78 7.95 5.19
C TYR A 42 13.21 7.98 4.67
N GLY A 43 13.99 8.91 5.20
CA GLY A 43 15.38 9.11 4.81
C GLY A 43 15.62 10.51 4.24
N GLY A 44 16.75 10.67 3.57
CA GLY A 44 17.19 11.96 3.08
C GLY A 44 18.69 11.98 2.80
N TYR A 45 19.17 13.14 2.36
CA TYR A 45 20.60 13.38 2.30
C TYR A 45 21.20 13.48 3.69
N MET A 46 22.48 13.17 3.83
CA MET A 46 23.24 13.41 5.05
C MET A 46 24.55 14.13 4.77
N TYR A 47 24.98 14.90 5.77
CA TYR A 47 26.31 15.47 5.85
C TYR A 47 27.36 14.40 6.19
N ALA A 48 28.63 14.78 6.15
CA ALA A 48 29.73 13.86 6.43
C ALA A 48 29.76 13.34 7.88
N ASP A 49 29.15 14.06 8.81
CA ASP A 49 28.98 13.66 10.21
C ASP A 49 27.78 12.73 10.44
N GLY A 50 27.02 12.40 9.38
CA GLY A 50 25.83 11.55 9.44
C GLY A 50 24.54 12.28 9.82
N SER A 51 24.58 13.59 10.06
CA SER A 51 23.37 14.36 10.33
C SER A 51 22.53 14.57 9.06
N HIS A 52 21.20 14.52 9.21
CA HIS A 52 20.28 14.69 8.08
C HIS A 52 20.28 16.11 7.55
N VAL A 53 20.25 16.23 6.22
CA VAL A 53 20.01 17.49 5.54
C VAL A 53 18.51 17.63 5.31
N THR A 54 17.95 18.79 5.64
CA THR A 54 16.57 19.14 5.26
C THR A 54 16.47 19.17 3.74
N ALA A 55 15.99 18.07 3.16
CA ALA A 55 15.70 17.98 1.73
C ALA A 55 14.28 18.53 1.48
N GLY A 56 14.07 19.23 0.36
CA GLY A 56 12.72 19.57 -0.09
C GLY A 56 11.96 18.35 -0.61
N ASP A 57 10.63 18.36 -0.51
CA ASP A 57 9.72 17.23 -0.80
C ASP A 57 9.83 16.64 -2.23
N HIS A 58 10.44 17.37 -3.16
CA HIS A 58 10.53 16.98 -4.58
C HIS A 58 11.35 15.69 -4.83
N VAL A 59 12.29 15.35 -3.95
CA VAL A 59 13.08 14.11 -4.09
C VAL A 59 12.22 12.89 -3.77
N PHE A 60 11.42 12.94 -2.70
CA PHE A 60 10.51 11.86 -2.33
C PHE A 60 9.54 11.54 -3.47
N GLN A 61 8.90 12.54 -4.06
CA GLN A 61 7.96 12.32 -5.18
C GLN A 61 8.63 11.63 -6.38
N ARG A 62 9.89 11.99 -6.70
CA ARG A 62 10.62 11.38 -7.81
C ARG A 62 10.99 9.93 -7.52
N VAL A 63 11.32 9.61 -6.28
CA VAL A 63 11.60 8.23 -5.89
C VAL A 63 10.32 7.40 -5.87
N CYS A 64 9.19 7.91 -5.35
CA CYS A 64 7.89 7.23 -5.46
C CYS A 64 7.55 6.84 -6.90
N ASN A 65 7.67 7.77 -7.84
CA ASN A 65 7.37 7.49 -9.25
C ASN A 65 8.24 6.38 -9.85
N VAL A 66 9.45 6.15 -9.32
CA VAL A 66 10.34 5.07 -9.76
C VAL A 66 9.99 3.75 -9.08
N VAL A 67 9.59 3.81 -7.80
CA VAL A 67 9.05 2.65 -7.06
C VAL A 67 7.79 2.12 -7.74
N ASP A 68 6.84 2.98 -8.11
CA ASP A 68 5.61 2.60 -8.84
C ASP A 68 5.92 1.85 -10.15
N LYS A 69 6.98 2.25 -10.87
CA LYS A 69 7.42 1.59 -12.11
C LYS A 69 8.05 0.23 -11.86
N LEU A 70 8.78 0.07 -10.75
CA LEU A 70 9.35 -1.23 -10.34
C LEU A 70 8.23 -2.21 -9.95
N GLU A 71 7.19 -1.74 -9.26
CA GLU A 71 6.03 -2.55 -8.88
C GLU A 71 5.21 -3.02 -10.08
N ALA A 72 4.96 -2.14 -11.07
CA ALA A 72 4.09 -2.42 -12.20
C ALA A 72 4.50 -3.61 -13.08
N LEU A 73 5.77 -4.04 -13.00
CA LEU A 73 6.32 -5.08 -13.88
C LEU A 73 6.60 -6.41 -13.17
N GLN A 74 6.43 -6.48 -11.84
CA GLN A 74 6.40 -7.71 -11.00
C GLN A 74 7.44 -8.79 -11.36
N ILE A 75 8.62 -8.43 -11.86
CA ILE A 75 9.66 -9.41 -12.29
C ILE A 75 10.15 -10.23 -11.09
N GLN A 76 10.25 -9.56 -9.93
CA GLN A 76 10.60 -10.14 -8.65
C GLN A 76 9.75 -9.48 -7.57
N SER A 77 9.25 -10.30 -6.67
CA SER A 77 8.55 -9.89 -5.46
C SER A 77 9.45 -9.09 -4.51
N PHE A 78 9.03 -7.91 -4.07
CA PHE A 78 9.68 -7.10 -3.02
C PHE A 78 8.64 -6.32 -2.21
N ASN A 79 8.96 -6.02 -0.94
CA ASN A 79 8.17 -5.14 -0.06
C ASN A 79 8.99 -3.95 0.49
N LYS A 80 10.24 -3.82 0.03
CA LYS A 80 11.18 -2.80 0.47
C LYS A 80 12.06 -2.36 -0.70
N VAL A 81 12.15 -1.06 -0.91
CA VAL A 81 13.09 -0.44 -1.84
C VAL A 81 14.03 0.47 -1.07
N ILE A 82 15.33 0.28 -1.28
CA ILE A 82 16.37 1.13 -0.70
C ILE A 82 17.07 1.86 -1.83
N VAL A 83 17.00 3.19 -1.79
CA VAL A 83 17.71 4.06 -2.72
C VAL A 83 18.88 4.68 -1.99
N ARG A 84 20.08 4.57 -2.57
CA ARG A 84 21.29 5.18 -2.01
C ARG A 84 21.90 6.11 -3.02
N TRP A 85 22.35 7.25 -2.54
CA TRP A 85 23.19 8.18 -3.30
C TRP A 85 24.48 8.44 -2.55
N THR A 86 25.58 8.53 -3.29
CA THR A 86 26.87 8.93 -2.74
C THR A 86 27.52 9.93 -3.69
N LYS A 87 27.94 11.07 -3.14
CA LYS A 87 28.61 12.12 -3.88
C LYS A 87 29.92 11.60 -4.48
N SER A 88 30.19 11.97 -5.72
CA SER A 88 31.50 11.71 -6.32
C SER A 88 32.60 12.51 -5.63
N LYS A 89 33.75 11.86 -5.39
CA LYS A 89 34.98 12.54 -4.94
C LYS A 89 35.70 13.25 -6.09
N ILE A 90 35.36 12.94 -7.34
CA ILE A 90 35.95 13.54 -8.53
C ILE A 90 35.13 14.78 -8.93
N PRO A 91 35.77 15.95 -9.14
CA PRO A 91 35.08 17.16 -9.59
C PRO A 91 34.29 16.92 -10.89
N PHE A 92 33.11 17.54 -10.99
CA PHE A 92 32.20 17.47 -12.16
C PHE A 92 31.65 16.07 -12.50
N MET A 93 32.05 15.03 -11.78
CA MET A 93 31.48 13.69 -11.91
C MET A 93 30.20 13.58 -11.08
N ARG A 94 29.22 12.88 -11.67
CA ARG A 94 27.96 12.56 -11.01
C ARG A 94 28.15 11.57 -9.87
N GLY A 95 27.31 11.68 -8.85
CA GLY A 95 27.26 10.74 -7.75
C GLY A 95 26.84 9.34 -8.21
N ARG A 96 27.14 8.36 -7.36
CA ARG A 96 26.68 6.99 -7.55
C ARG A 96 25.29 6.84 -6.97
N VAL A 97 24.37 6.27 -7.74
CA VAL A 97 23.05 5.85 -7.26
C VAL A 97 22.96 4.33 -7.32
N THR A 98 22.44 3.72 -6.26
CA THR A 98 22.02 2.32 -6.25
C THR A 98 20.57 2.23 -5.82
N VAL A 99 19.87 1.23 -6.36
CA VAL A 99 18.49 0.89 -6.01
C VAL A 99 18.48 -0.59 -5.72
N ASP A 100 18.05 -0.96 -4.52
CA ASP A 100 17.97 -2.34 -4.06
C ASP A 100 16.51 -2.66 -3.73
N THR A 101 15.97 -3.71 -4.34
CA THR A 101 14.63 -4.25 -4.05
C THR A 101 14.78 -5.51 -3.21
N ILE A 102 14.16 -5.53 -2.03
CA ILE A 102 14.30 -6.61 -1.05
C ILE A 102 12.91 -7.10 -0.65
N PHE A 103 12.76 -8.40 -0.49
CA PHE A 103 11.67 -8.96 0.29
C PHE A 103 12.14 -9.18 1.73
N ASP A 104 11.64 -8.35 2.63
CA ASP A 104 11.93 -8.35 4.05
C ASP A 104 10.78 -9.07 4.78
N GLU A 105 10.98 -10.31 5.21
CA GLU A 105 9.91 -11.08 5.86
C GLU A 105 9.54 -10.56 7.25
N THR A 106 10.33 -9.65 7.83
CA THR A 106 10.10 -9.12 9.19
C THR A 106 9.01 -8.06 9.22
N ILE A 107 8.76 -7.43 8.07
CA ILE A 107 7.69 -6.42 7.91
C ILE A 107 6.39 -7.05 7.38
N VAL A 108 6.35 -8.37 7.20
CA VAL A 108 5.13 -9.11 6.91
C VAL A 108 4.39 -9.37 8.23
N PRO A 109 3.10 -9.00 8.36
CA PRO A 109 2.32 -9.28 9.56
C PRO A 109 2.15 -10.80 9.74
N ARG A 110 2.47 -11.30 10.94
CA ARG A 110 2.43 -12.74 11.27
C ARG A 110 1.35 -13.12 12.28
N GLY A 111 0.37 -12.25 12.54
CA GLY A 111 -0.65 -12.46 13.58
C GLY A 111 -1.43 -11.19 13.91
N PRO A 112 -2.67 -11.28 14.44
CA PRO A 112 -3.59 -10.14 14.57
C PRO A 112 -3.10 -9.02 15.50
N LEU A 113 -2.07 -9.29 16.31
CA LEU A 113 -1.43 -8.31 17.19
C LEU A 113 -0.18 -7.66 16.56
N SER A 114 0.14 -7.96 15.30
CA SER A 114 1.31 -7.40 14.64
C SER A 114 1.12 -5.89 14.42
N PRO A 115 2.07 -5.04 14.85
CA PRO A 115 1.98 -3.60 14.62
C PRO A 115 1.95 -3.22 13.12
N MET A 116 2.35 -4.15 12.24
CA MET A 116 2.30 -3.97 10.80
C MET A 116 0.85 -3.91 10.27
N TYR A 117 -0.15 -4.44 10.98
CA TYR A 117 -1.56 -4.37 10.55
C TYR A 117 -2.09 -2.93 10.47
N GLU A 118 -1.76 -2.11 11.45
CA GLU A 118 -2.22 -0.72 11.48
C GLU A 118 -1.53 0.14 10.42
N ALA A 119 -0.24 -0.11 10.14
CA ALA A 119 0.46 0.55 9.03
C ALA A 119 -0.21 0.24 7.67
N ALA A 120 -0.58 -1.01 7.46
CA ALA A 120 -1.34 -1.48 6.31
C ALA A 120 -2.74 -0.83 6.21
N ALA A 121 -3.46 -0.72 7.32
CA ALA A 121 -4.76 -0.04 7.36
C ALA A 121 -4.63 1.44 6.97
N VAL A 122 -3.55 2.11 7.40
CA VAL A 122 -3.25 3.49 7.01
C VAL A 122 -3.06 3.64 5.49
N ALA A 123 -2.32 2.73 4.86
CA ALA A 123 -2.12 2.79 3.40
C ALA A 123 -3.40 2.49 2.61
N ARG A 124 -4.19 1.48 3.00
CA ARG A 124 -5.52 1.25 2.39
C ARG A 124 -6.44 2.46 2.56
N ARG A 125 -6.45 3.10 3.72
CA ARG A 125 -7.19 4.37 3.92
C ARG A 125 -6.68 5.47 2.99
N ALA A 126 -5.38 5.58 2.74
CA ALA A 126 -4.83 6.58 1.82
C ALA A 126 -5.31 6.39 0.36
N PHE A 127 -5.53 5.14 -0.07
CA PHE A 127 -6.20 4.84 -1.34
C PHE A 127 -7.63 5.40 -1.34
N TRP A 128 -8.42 5.11 -0.31
CA TRP A 128 -9.82 5.55 -0.19
C TRP A 128 -9.98 7.07 -0.08
N LYS A 129 -9.00 7.78 0.49
CA LYS A 129 -8.96 9.25 0.55
C LYS A 129 -8.97 9.92 -0.82
N ARG A 130 -8.63 9.20 -1.90
CA ARG A 130 -8.72 9.72 -3.28
C ARG A 130 -10.16 9.78 -3.78
N TYR A 131 -11.09 9.07 -3.15
CA TYR A 131 -12.49 8.92 -3.57
C TYR A 131 -13.48 9.73 -2.71
N GLY A 132 -13.03 10.31 -1.59
CA GLY A 132 -13.85 11.15 -0.73
C GLY A 132 -13.25 11.32 0.67
N ASP A 133 -13.99 12.00 1.54
CA ASP A 133 -13.62 12.18 2.94
C ASP A 133 -13.77 10.86 3.70
N VAL A 134 -12.67 10.34 4.22
CA VAL A 134 -12.63 9.07 4.97
C VAL A 134 -12.70 9.36 6.46
N SER A 135 -13.60 8.69 7.18
CA SER A 135 -13.67 8.76 8.64
C SER A 135 -12.41 8.19 9.30
N ASP A 136 -11.96 8.82 10.40
CA ASP A 136 -10.85 8.29 11.21
C ASP A 136 -11.24 7.01 11.96
N SER A 137 -12.52 6.83 12.26
CA SER A 137 -13.09 5.62 12.86
C SER A 137 -13.68 4.68 11.80
N PHE A 138 -13.69 3.39 12.10
CA PHE A 138 -14.50 2.42 11.35
C PHE A 138 -15.98 2.63 11.66
N ILE A 139 -16.84 2.40 10.66
CA ILE A 139 -18.30 2.40 10.83
C ILE A 139 -18.73 1.13 11.55
N ALA A 140 -18.14 0.00 11.19
CA ALA A 140 -18.34 -1.27 11.87
C ALA A 140 -16.99 -1.96 12.06
N GLU A 141 -16.83 -2.61 13.21
CA GLU A 141 -15.67 -3.44 13.53
C GLU A 141 -16.12 -4.66 14.34
N ARG A 142 -15.62 -5.86 13.98
CA ARG A 142 -15.60 -7.01 14.89
C ARG A 142 -14.15 -7.28 15.26
N ASN A 143 -13.88 -7.32 16.56
CA ASN A 143 -12.52 -7.44 17.12
C ASN A 143 -11.91 -8.84 16.96
N ASP A 144 -12.69 -9.81 16.49
CA ASP A 144 -12.21 -11.16 16.25
C ASP A 144 -11.54 -11.24 14.87
N ALA A 145 -10.32 -11.78 14.84
CA ALA A 145 -9.67 -12.13 13.58
C ALA A 145 -10.53 -13.12 12.82
N ASN A 146 -10.59 -12.98 11.50
CA ASN A 146 -11.13 -14.04 10.65
C ASN A 146 -10.13 -15.24 10.68
N ILE A 147 -10.58 -16.42 11.15
CA ILE A 147 -9.76 -17.64 11.33
C ILE A 147 -10.07 -18.69 10.23
N HIS A 148 -10.66 -18.29 9.11
CA HIS A 148 -11.16 -19.26 8.13
C HIS A 148 -10.07 -19.89 7.23
N ASN A 149 -10.28 -21.17 6.92
CA ASN A 149 -9.27 -22.19 6.55
C ASN A 149 -8.59 -22.08 5.16
N GLN A 150 -8.82 -21.04 4.36
CA GLN A 150 -8.21 -20.91 3.02
C GLN A 150 -7.11 -19.86 2.92
N THR A 151 -7.09 -18.90 3.83
CA THR A 151 -6.01 -17.93 3.92
C THR A 151 -5.30 -18.18 5.24
N LYS A 152 -4.01 -18.54 5.23
CA LYS A 152 -3.18 -18.49 6.46
C LYS A 152 -2.90 -17.04 6.88
N TRP A 153 -3.59 -16.10 6.24
CA TRP A 153 -3.76 -14.75 6.67
C TRP A 153 -4.44 -14.75 8.02
N PHE A 154 -3.72 -14.28 9.04
CA PHE A 154 -4.29 -13.95 10.32
C PHE A 154 -5.24 -12.79 10.08
N GLY A 155 -6.53 -13.10 10.02
CA GLY A 155 -7.51 -12.30 9.29
C GLY A 155 -7.52 -10.83 9.67
N PRO A 156 -7.83 -9.95 8.71
CA PRO A 156 -8.03 -8.56 9.03
C PRO A 156 -9.14 -8.49 10.07
N HIS A 157 -9.01 -7.56 11.00
CA HIS A 157 -10.17 -7.09 11.73
C HIS A 157 -11.33 -6.89 10.75
N ARG A 158 -12.49 -7.45 11.09
CA ARG A 158 -13.70 -7.36 10.29
C ARG A 158 -14.20 -5.93 10.35
N ARG A 159 -13.66 -5.07 9.48
CA ARG A 159 -13.81 -3.62 9.53
C ARG A 159 -14.47 -3.10 8.27
N VAL A 160 -15.23 -2.02 8.44
CA VAL A 160 -15.75 -1.23 7.33
C VAL A 160 -15.38 0.22 7.53
N LEU A 161 -14.75 0.79 6.52
CA LEU A 161 -14.50 2.21 6.40
C LEU A 161 -15.62 2.87 5.59
N SER A 162 -15.87 4.14 5.86
CA SER A 162 -16.77 4.96 5.04
C SER A 162 -16.02 6.10 4.39
N THR A 163 -16.30 6.32 3.10
CA THR A 163 -15.92 7.54 2.39
C THR A 163 -17.18 8.33 2.05
N LYS A 164 -17.13 9.66 2.21
CA LYS A 164 -18.25 10.54 1.85
C LYS A 164 -17.82 11.54 0.80
N SER A 165 -18.66 11.72 -0.20
CA SER A 165 -18.62 12.85 -1.13
C SER A 165 -19.93 13.64 -1.03
N SER A 166 -20.09 14.69 -1.83
CA SER A 166 -21.32 15.50 -1.83
C SER A 166 -22.57 14.73 -2.25
N THR A 167 -22.43 13.62 -2.96
CA THR A 167 -23.56 12.84 -3.50
C THR A 167 -23.54 11.37 -3.07
N LYS A 168 -22.39 10.83 -2.66
CA LYS A 168 -22.23 9.41 -2.39
C LYS A 168 -21.67 9.14 -1.00
N LEU A 169 -22.17 8.09 -0.38
CA LEU A 169 -21.56 7.39 0.74
C LEU A 169 -21.03 6.05 0.23
N THR A 170 -19.73 5.81 0.36
CA THR A 170 -19.14 4.50 0.06
C THR A 170 -18.84 3.80 1.36
N LEU A 171 -19.28 2.55 1.51
CA LEU A 171 -18.83 1.64 2.55
C LEU A 171 -17.88 0.64 1.91
N ALA A 172 -16.70 0.42 2.48
CA ALA A 172 -15.76 -0.56 1.96
C ALA A 172 -15.14 -1.39 3.08
N THR A 173 -14.87 -2.66 2.80
CA THR A 173 -14.12 -3.52 3.72
C THR A 173 -12.70 -2.98 3.87
N ASP A 174 -12.14 -3.18 5.06
CA ASP A 174 -10.75 -2.85 5.36
C ASP A 174 -9.99 -4.10 5.82
N GLY A 175 -9.47 -4.83 4.84
CA GLY A 175 -8.42 -5.82 5.05
C GLY A 175 -8.66 -7.19 4.43
N LEU A 176 -9.69 -7.36 3.59
CA LEU A 176 -9.82 -8.57 2.77
C LEU A 176 -8.58 -8.75 1.89
N SER A 177 -8.06 -7.65 1.37
CA SER A 177 -6.83 -7.62 0.61
C SER A 177 -5.59 -7.65 1.51
N THR A 178 -4.63 -8.46 1.08
CA THR A 178 -3.25 -8.36 1.56
C THR A 178 -2.69 -7.03 1.06
N PRO A 179 -2.29 -6.13 1.95
CA PRO A 179 -1.68 -4.88 1.55
C PRO A 179 -0.22 -5.09 1.13
N TRP A 180 0.43 -6.24 1.33
CA TRP A 180 1.89 -6.34 1.14
C TRP A 180 2.30 -6.82 -0.24
N ALA A 181 3.19 -6.07 -0.88
CA ALA A 181 3.84 -6.49 -2.11
C ALA A 181 4.80 -7.65 -1.85
N GLY A 182 4.96 -8.56 -2.81
CA GLY A 182 6.06 -9.51 -2.81
C GLY A 182 5.94 -10.79 -1.98
N ILE A 183 4.79 -11.12 -1.38
CA ILE A 183 4.63 -12.46 -0.81
C ILE A 183 4.50 -13.46 -1.97
N SER A 184 5.42 -14.41 -2.08
CA SER A 184 5.49 -15.38 -3.20
C SER A 184 4.46 -16.50 -3.11
N ASP A 185 3.92 -16.77 -1.92
CA ASP A 185 2.97 -17.85 -1.70
C ASP A 185 1.53 -17.38 -1.95
N PRO A 186 0.68 -18.19 -2.62
CA PRO A 186 -0.72 -17.87 -2.89
C PRO A 186 -1.64 -17.88 -1.67
N GLU A 187 -1.13 -18.13 -0.46
CA GLU A 187 -1.90 -18.28 0.79
C GLU A 187 -2.37 -16.96 1.43
N ASN A 188 -2.48 -15.90 0.62
CA ASN A 188 -2.77 -14.55 1.10
C ASN A 188 -4.22 -14.15 0.87
N GLY A 189 -4.70 -13.20 1.67
CA GLY A 189 -6.05 -12.62 1.61
C GLY A 189 -6.58 -12.38 0.19
N VAL A 190 -7.90 -12.31 0.07
CA VAL A 190 -8.60 -12.11 -1.21
C VAL A 190 -8.07 -10.81 -1.84
N LYS A 191 -7.53 -10.84 -3.07
CA LYS A 191 -6.84 -9.71 -3.74
C LYS A 191 -7.74 -8.50 -4.09
N CYS A 192 -8.75 -8.21 -3.28
CA CYS A 192 -9.72 -7.15 -3.45
C CYS A 192 -10.26 -6.69 -2.09
N GLU A 193 -10.87 -5.51 -2.06
CA GLU A 193 -11.83 -5.13 -1.03
C GLU A 193 -13.24 -5.15 -1.64
N LEU A 194 -14.26 -5.39 -0.83
CA LEU A 194 -15.65 -5.20 -1.20
C LEU A 194 -16.06 -3.77 -0.89
N PHE A 195 -16.88 -3.18 -1.75
CA PHE A 195 -17.47 -1.88 -1.47
C PHE A 195 -18.92 -1.81 -1.93
N MET A 196 -19.65 -0.88 -1.34
CA MET A 196 -21.03 -0.53 -1.65
C MET A 196 -21.13 0.99 -1.74
N GLU A 197 -21.79 1.49 -2.78
CA GLU A 197 -22.10 2.91 -2.92
C GLU A 197 -23.58 3.14 -2.62
N LEU A 198 -23.84 4.16 -1.80
CA LEU A 198 -25.16 4.59 -1.35
C LEU A 198 -25.32 6.08 -1.67
N ASP A 199 -26.56 6.54 -1.86
CA ASP A 199 -26.84 7.96 -1.94
C ASP A 199 -26.72 8.62 -0.56
N ALA A 200 -25.94 9.71 -0.49
CA ALA A 200 -25.56 10.32 0.77
C ALA A 200 -26.75 10.90 1.58
N SER A 201 -27.87 11.21 0.92
CA SER A 201 -29.08 11.78 1.53
C SER A 201 -30.09 10.76 2.04
N ASP A 202 -29.99 9.51 1.61
CA ASP A 202 -31.12 8.58 1.65
C ASP A 202 -31.01 7.53 2.76
N ASN A 203 -29.99 7.64 3.61
CA ASN A 203 -29.63 6.60 4.58
C ASN A 203 -29.58 7.14 6.00
N THR A 204 -30.32 6.49 6.91
CA THR A 204 -30.21 6.70 8.35
C THR A 204 -28.94 6.05 8.91
N SER A 205 -28.48 6.50 10.08
CA SER A 205 -27.32 5.89 10.74
C SER A 205 -27.50 4.39 11.00
N GLN A 206 -28.72 3.93 11.31
CA GLN A 206 -29.01 2.51 11.51
C GLN A 206 -28.85 1.71 10.21
N GLN A 207 -29.37 2.22 9.10
CA GLN A 207 -29.20 1.55 7.80
C GLN A 207 -27.72 1.45 7.40
N ILE A 208 -26.94 2.50 7.66
CA ILE A 208 -25.50 2.51 7.40
C ILE A 208 -24.79 1.44 8.23
N ASP A 209 -25.15 1.29 9.50
CA ASP A 209 -24.62 0.26 10.40
C ASP A 209 -24.97 -1.17 9.93
N ASP A 210 -26.24 -1.39 9.57
CA ASP A 210 -26.73 -2.67 9.04
C ASP A 210 -25.99 -3.04 7.74
N TRP A 211 -25.80 -2.09 6.83
CA TRP A 211 -25.04 -2.30 5.59
C TRP A 211 -23.57 -2.60 5.85
N ALA A 212 -22.94 -1.93 6.81
CA ALA A 212 -21.57 -2.19 7.19
C ALA A 212 -21.40 -3.60 7.78
N HIS A 213 -22.32 -4.04 8.64
CA HIS A 213 -22.31 -5.40 9.19
C HIS A 213 -22.62 -6.49 8.14
N LEU A 214 -23.47 -6.19 7.15
CA LEU A 214 -23.66 -7.06 6.00
C LEU A 214 -22.37 -7.20 5.20
N LEU A 215 -21.68 -6.08 4.94
CA LEU A 215 -20.44 -6.05 4.16
C LEU A 215 -19.32 -6.86 4.83
N ILE A 216 -19.22 -6.83 6.16
CA ILE A 216 -18.35 -7.72 6.94
C ILE A 216 -18.69 -9.19 6.67
N SER A 217 -19.98 -9.53 6.71
CA SER A 217 -20.44 -10.91 6.56
C SER A 217 -20.22 -11.43 5.13
N LEU A 218 -20.38 -10.57 4.11
CA LEU A 218 -20.00 -10.88 2.74
C LEU A 218 -18.48 -11.05 2.60
N GLY A 219 -17.70 -10.21 3.28
CA GLY A 219 -16.26 -10.34 3.34
C GLY A 219 -15.81 -11.66 3.93
N ASP A 220 -16.46 -12.15 4.99
CA ASP A 220 -16.20 -13.48 5.56
C ASP A 220 -16.43 -14.58 4.51
N LEU A 221 -17.55 -14.55 3.78
CA LEU A 221 -17.83 -15.54 2.73
C LEU A 221 -16.80 -15.51 1.58
N VAL A 222 -16.34 -14.31 1.24
CA VAL A 222 -15.32 -14.09 0.21
C VAL A 222 -13.96 -14.60 0.69
N ALA A 223 -13.61 -14.40 1.96
CA ALA A 223 -12.39 -14.94 2.57
C ALA A 223 -12.42 -16.47 2.74
N ASP A 224 -13.60 -17.08 2.91
CA ASP A 224 -13.80 -18.53 3.06
C ASP A 224 -13.60 -19.32 1.75
N GLY A 225 -13.36 -18.62 0.64
CA GLY A 225 -12.96 -19.24 -0.62
C GLY A 225 -14.11 -19.72 -1.50
N TYR A 226 -15.22 -18.98 -1.54
CA TYR A 226 -16.00 -18.96 -2.77
C TYR A 226 -15.08 -18.48 -3.92
N GLN A 227 -15.34 -18.92 -5.16
CA GLN A 227 -14.50 -18.83 -6.37
C GLN A 227 -14.16 -17.40 -6.87
N VAL A 228 -14.10 -16.43 -5.96
CA VAL A 228 -13.90 -14.99 -6.14
C VAL A 228 -12.65 -14.68 -6.94
N ALA A 229 -11.52 -15.38 -6.75
CA ALA A 229 -10.31 -15.10 -7.52
C ALA A 229 -10.50 -15.34 -9.03
N ALA A 230 -11.13 -16.46 -9.40
CA ALA A 230 -11.42 -16.79 -10.80
C ALA A 230 -12.52 -15.88 -11.38
N ASP A 231 -13.53 -15.53 -10.58
CA ASP A 231 -14.62 -14.66 -10.99
C ASP A 231 -14.18 -13.18 -11.13
N VAL A 232 -13.30 -12.68 -10.25
CA VAL A 232 -12.70 -11.33 -10.37
C VAL A 232 -11.82 -11.24 -11.60
N GLU A 233 -11.00 -12.27 -11.87
CA GLU A 233 -10.16 -12.32 -13.07
C GLU A 233 -11.00 -12.35 -14.35
N LYS A 234 -12.11 -13.10 -14.35
CA LYS A 234 -13.01 -13.26 -15.49
C LYS A 234 -13.94 -12.08 -15.73
N TYR A 235 -14.45 -11.46 -14.67
CA TYR A 235 -15.52 -10.45 -14.76
C TYR A 235 -15.07 -9.03 -14.37
N ARG A 236 -13.84 -8.87 -13.85
CA ARG A 236 -13.26 -7.58 -13.38
C ARG A 236 -14.15 -6.78 -12.41
N ALA A 237 -15.08 -7.44 -11.73
CA ALA A 237 -15.94 -6.87 -10.70
C ALA A 237 -16.45 -8.00 -9.80
N ILE A 238 -16.49 -7.77 -8.48
CA ILE A 238 -17.35 -8.56 -7.60
C ILE A 238 -18.74 -7.92 -7.68
N LEU A 239 -19.60 -8.53 -8.49
CA LEU A 239 -20.98 -8.13 -8.65
C LEU A 239 -21.80 -8.78 -7.52
N PHE A 240 -22.17 -8.01 -6.50
CA PHE A 240 -23.34 -8.35 -5.70
C PHE A 240 -24.52 -7.57 -6.28
N CYS A 241 -25.39 -8.28 -7.02
CA CYS A 241 -26.66 -7.74 -7.50
C CYS A 241 -27.45 -7.13 -6.33
N SER A 242 -27.87 -5.88 -6.47
CA SER A 242 -29.07 -5.39 -5.78
C SER A 242 -30.28 -6.14 -6.36
N LEU A 243 -31.14 -6.71 -5.49
CA LEU A 243 -32.53 -6.97 -5.86
C LEU A 243 -33.30 -5.66 -5.93
#